data_AF-A0A7V1LI44-F1
#
_entry.id   AF-A0A7V1LI44-F1
#
_cell.length_a   1.000
_cell.length_b   1.000
_cell.length_c   1.000
_cell.angle_alpha   90.00
_cell.angle_beta   90.00
_cell.angle_gamma   90.00
#
_symmetry.space_group_name_H-M   'P 1'
#
loop_
_entity.id
_entity.type
_entity.pdbx_description
1 polymer ?
#
loop_
_entity_poly.entity_id
_entity_poly.type
_entity_poly.pdbx_seq_one_letter_code
_entity_poly.pdbx_strand_id
1 'polypeptide(L)'
;MMNLKVPIYHFFIPVLLALMMFGSNFLNTNIFSFGNNAFAVWFILLVLCFACGWYIDRTLNWNFGGKVIFATIVAATFISLIVVVTFREYFFGNQLLVENLIMYTLRNITLGAISFFGLAVAEILMLEKNNAVLSEKVNLFETVLHDANKEAELKMKEAELNAEKIVNDAEIEAKEVLMKKERIQKELKDFIRIEKELIRKYENL
;
A
#
# COMPACT_ATOMS: atom_id res chain seq x y z
N MET A 1 19.42 5.99 13.15
CA MET A 1 19.47 7.46 12.99
C MET A 1 19.19 7.79 11.53
N MET A 2 17.96 8.14 11.21
CA MET A 2 17.54 8.44 9.83
C MET A 2 17.97 9.89 9.52
N ASN A 3 18.87 10.06 8.55
CA ASN A 3 19.38 11.35 8.10
C ASN A 3 18.21 12.19 7.56
N LEU A 4 17.64 13.09 8.37
CA LEU A 4 16.76 14.15 7.89
C LEU A 4 17.60 15.20 7.16
N LYS A 5 18.00 14.91 5.92
CA LYS A 5 18.29 15.98 4.95
C LYS A 5 16.97 16.39 4.32
N VAL A 6 16.05 16.90 5.14
CA VAL A 6 14.91 17.65 4.60
C VAL A 6 15.48 18.99 4.17
N PRO A 7 15.52 19.30 2.88
CA PRO A 7 16.10 20.54 2.43
C PRO A 7 15.33 21.74 3.01
N ILE A 8 16.08 22.79 3.36
CA ILE A 8 15.60 23.95 4.14
C ILE A 8 14.36 24.61 3.53
N TYR A 9 14.18 24.53 2.22
CA TYR A 9 13.03 25.11 1.52
C TYR A 9 11.68 24.49 1.96
N HIS A 10 11.64 23.26 2.49
CA HIS A 10 10.41 22.68 3.01
C HIS A 10 9.90 23.36 4.30
N PHE A 11 10.75 24.10 5.01
CA PHE A 11 10.34 24.89 6.17
C PHE A 11 9.70 26.23 5.81
N PHE A 12 9.71 26.62 4.53
CA PHE A 12 9.06 27.84 4.06
C PHE A 12 7.55 27.82 4.32
N ILE A 13 6.90 26.66 4.12
CA ILE A 13 5.44 26.54 4.25
C ILE A 13 4.98 26.61 5.71
N PRO A 14 5.62 25.92 6.68
CA PRO A 14 5.36 26.16 8.10
C PRO A 14 5.57 27.63 8.53
N VAL A 15 6.60 28.31 8.01
CA VAL A 15 6.82 29.74 8.30
C VAL A 15 5.71 30.60 7.70
N LEU A 16 5.30 30.32 6.46
CA LEU A 16 4.16 31.00 5.83
C LEU A 16 2.87 30.80 6.63
N LEU A 17 2.64 29.58 7.13
CA LEU A 17 1.50 29.28 8.00
C LEU A 17 1.55 30.10 9.29
N ALA A 18 2.72 30.17 9.94
CA ALA A 18 2.91 30.98 11.13
C ALA A 18 2.61 32.47 10.87
N LEU A 19 3.08 32.99 9.72
CA LEU A 19 2.83 34.36 9.30
C LEU A 19 1.34 34.62 9.03
N MET A 20 0.62 33.68 8.41
CA MET A 20 -0.82 33.81 8.17
C MET A 20 -1.62 33.77 9.48
N MET A 21 -1.27 32.86 10.39
CA MET A 21 -1.90 32.78 11.72
C MET A 21 -1.68 34.07 12.50
N PHE A 22 -0.43 34.50 12.62
CA PHE A 22 -0.07 35.74 13.31
C PHE A 22 -0.72 36.97 12.66
N GLY A 23 -0.63 37.09 11.34
CA GLY A 23 -1.21 38.17 10.56
C GLY A 23 -2.74 38.25 10.71
N SER A 24 -3.40 37.12 10.93
CA SER A 24 -4.85 37.09 11.16
C SER A 24 -5.28 37.89 12.39
N ASN A 25 -4.41 38.09 13.38
CA ASN A 25 -4.74 38.84 14.60
C ASN A 25 -4.89 40.34 14.33
N PHE A 26 -4.27 40.87 13.27
CA PHE A 26 -4.39 42.28 12.88
C PHE A 26 -5.68 42.60 12.12
N LEU A 27 -6.42 41.57 11.66
CA LEU A 27 -7.68 41.74 10.93
C LEU A 27 -8.83 42.28 11.80
N ASN A 28 -8.66 42.35 13.12
CA ASN A 28 -9.69 42.88 14.03
C ASN A 28 -9.49 44.37 14.37
N THR A 29 -8.46 45.02 13.81
CA THR A 29 -8.21 46.44 14.00
C THR A 29 -9.15 47.29 13.12
N ASN A 30 -9.36 48.56 13.47
CA ASN A 30 -10.18 49.53 12.72
C ASN A 30 -9.82 49.68 11.22
N ILE A 31 -8.73 49.06 10.77
CA ILE A 31 -8.28 48.98 9.38
C ILE A 31 -9.19 48.04 8.54
N PHE A 32 -9.90 47.10 9.18
CA PHE A 32 -10.75 46.08 8.52
C PHE A 32 -12.22 46.13 8.97
N SER A 33 -12.75 47.28 9.38
CA SER A 33 -14.15 47.47 9.79
C SER A 33 -15.14 47.41 8.61
N PHE A 34 -15.14 46.34 7.83
CA PHE A 34 -16.07 46.12 6.72
C PHE A 34 -16.93 44.89 7.00
N GLY A 35 -18.14 45.14 7.52
CA GLY A 35 -19.10 44.14 7.99
C GLY A 35 -19.55 43.07 6.98
N ASN A 36 -19.16 43.16 5.70
CA ASN A 36 -19.35 42.12 4.67
C ASN A 36 -18.05 41.47 4.16
N ASN A 37 -16.92 42.19 4.12
CA ASN A 37 -15.66 41.66 3.58
C ASN A 37 -14.85 40.87 4.62
N ALA A 38 -15.15 41.04 5.91
CA ALA A 38 -14.48 40.31 6.99
C ALA A 38 -14.63 38.78 6.83
N PHE A 39 -15.81 38.31 6.43
CA PHE A 39 -16.05 36.89 6.17
C PHE A 39 -15.19 36.37 5.01
N ALA A 40 -15.14 37.10 3.90
CA ALA A 40 -14.38 36.69 2.72
C ALA A 40 -12.86 36.58 3.00
N VAL A 41 -12.29 37.54 3.73
CA VAL A 41 -10.88 37.51 4.13
C VAL A 41 -10.62 36.32 5.06
N TRP A 42 -11.52 36.07 6.02
CA TRP A 42 -11.39 34.95 6.92
C TRP A 42 -11.47 33.61 6.17
N PHE A 43 -12.43 33.47 5.26
CA PHE A 43 -12.59 32.30 4.42
C PHE A 43 -11.35 32.03 3.55
N ILE A 44 -10.80 33.05 2.90
CA ILE A 44 -9.57 32.93 2.10
C ILE A 44 -8.41 32.45 2.99
N LEU A 45 -8.28 32.98 4.22
CA LEU A 45 -7.28 32.50 5.17
C LEU A 45 -7.49 31.04 5.56
N LEU A 46 -8.73 30.59 5.77
CA LEU A 46 -9.00 29.18 6.03
C LEU A 46 -8.53 28.30 4.86
N VAL A 47 -8.86 28.68 3.62
CA VAL A 47 -8.46 27.92 2.43
C VAL A 47 -6.94 27.90 2.27
N LEU A 48 -6.25 29.02 2.52
CA LEU A 48 -4.80 29.09 2.44
C LEU A 48 -4.11 28.27 3.54
N CYS A 49 -4.61 28.33 4.78
CA CYS A 49 -4.13 27.49 5.88
C CYS A 49 -4.36 26.00 5.59
N PHE A 50 -5.52 25.64 5.05
CA PHE A 50 -5.81 24.29 4.58
C PHE A 50 -4.80 23.84 3.51
N ALA A 51 -4.55 24.67 2.50
CA ALA A 51 -3.59 24.38 1.44
C ALA A 51 -2.15 24.23 1.97
N CYS A 52 -1.76 25.03 2.96
CA CYS A 52 -0.46 24.89 3.64
C CYS A 52 -0.37 23.54 4.35
N GLY A 53 -1.42 23.14 5.09
CA GLY A 53 -1.52 21.85 5.73
C GLY A 53 -1.41 20.67 4.75
N TRP A 54 -2.15 20.75 3.65
CA TRP A 54 -2.10 19.77 2.57
C TRP A 54 -0.69 19.64 1.96
N TYR A 55 -0.01 20.76 1.73
CA TYR A 55 1.33 20.75 1.13
C TYR A 55 2.40 20.25 2.11
N ILE A 56 2.23 20.52 3.41
CA ILE A 56 3.10 19.97 4.46
C ILE A 56 3.04 18.44 4.45
N ASP A 57 1.87 17.84 4.25
CA ASP A 57 1.74 16.38 4.18
C ASP A 57 2.59 15.79 3.06
N ARG A 58 2.48 16.36 1.85
CA ARG A 58 3.26 15.91 0.67
C ARG A 58 4.77 16.02 0.82
N THR A 59 5.25 16.86 1.72
CA THR A 59 6.69 17.15 1.86
C THR A 59 7.31 16.52 3.10
N LEU A 60 6.55 16.45 4.19
CA LEU A 60 7.03 16.05 5.52
C LEU A 60 6.36 14.77 6.04
N ASN A 61 5.38 14.21 5.32
CA ASN A 61 4.52 13.10 5.74
C ASN A 61 3.70 13.40 7.01
N TRP A 62 2.68 12.60 7.27
CA TRP A 62 1.79 12.74 8.43
C TRP A 62 2.51 12.95 9.77
N ASN A 63 3.46 12.06 10.11
CA ASN A 63 4.07 12.04 11.45
C ASN A 63 4.97 13.23 11.74
N PHE A 64 5.81 13.66 10.79
CA PHE A 64 6.71 14.81 10.99
C PHE A 64 5.97 16.12 10.66
N GLY A 65 5.17 16.14 9.60
CA GLY A 65 4.30 17.27 9.24
C GLY A 65 3.35 17.66 10.36
N GLY A 66 2.69 16.69 11.01
CA GLY A 66 1.81 16.94 12.15
C GLY A 66 2.52 17.55 13.35
N LYS A 67 3.74 17.08 13.67
CA LYS A 67 4.57 17.69 14.73
C LYS A 67 4.97 19.12 14.40
N VAL A 68 5.28 19.39 13.13
CA VAL A 68 5.65 20.73 12.66
C VAL A 68 4.46 21.69 12.70
N ILE A 69 3.28 21.28 12.25
CA ILE A 69 2.05 22.09 12.35
C ILE A 69 1.72 22.36 13.83
N PHE A 70 1.80 21.34 14.70
CA PHE A 70 1.57 21.52 16.14
C PHE A 70 2.53 22.55 16.75
N ALA A 71 3.83 22.40 16.49
CA ALA A 71 4.84 23.34 16.97
C ALA A 71 4.60 24.77 16.44
N THR A 72 4.16 24.88 15.18
CA THR A 72 3.82 26.16 14.54
C THR A 72 2.63 26.84 15.22
N ILE A 73 1.58 26.09 15.57
CA ILE A 73 0.42 26.62 16.29
C ILE A 73 0.84 27.15 17.66
N VAL A 74 1.61 26.37 18.41
CA VAL A 74 2.09 26.77 19.74
C VAL A 74 2.97 28.01 19.65
N ALA A 75 3.93 28.04 18.72
CA ALA A 75 4.82 29.18 18.52
C ALA A 75 4.06 30.43 18.08
N ALA A 76 3.19 30.33 17.08
CA ALA A 76 2.40 31.46 16.59
C ALA A 76 1.46 32.01 17.67
N THR A 77 0.84 31.13 18.47
CA THR A 77 -0.03 31.54 19.58
C THR A 77 0.78 32.25 20.66
N PHE A 78 1.92 31.70 21.07
CA PHE A 78 2.78 32.29 22.08
C PHE A 78 3.32 33.67 21.65
N ILE A 79 3.83 33.78 20.42
CA ILE A 79 4.29 35.07 19.86
C ILE A 79 3.14 36.07 19.77
N SER A 80 1.96 35.63 19.33
CA SER A 80 0.77 36.50 19.28
C SER A 80 0.40 37.03 20.65
N LEU A 81 0.43 36.19 21.69
CA LEU A 81 0.14 36.60 23.07
C LEU A 81 1.13 37.64 23.58
N ILE A 82 2.43 37.45 23.35
CA ILE A 82 3.47 38.43 23.72
C ILE A 82 3.20 39.76 23.04
N VAL A 83 3.01 39.75 21.71
CA VAL A 83 2.79 40.97 20.93
C VAL A 83 1.53 41.68 21.38
N VAL A 84 0.42 40.96 21.58
CA VAL A 84 -0.83 41.54 22.05
C VAL A 84 -0.62 42.20 23.42
N VAL A 85 0.01 41.53 24.38
CA VAL A 85 0.25 42.08 25.72
C VAL A 85 1.19 43.29 25.69
N THR A 86 2.26 43.26 24.90
CA THR A 86 3.22 44.38 24.78
C THR A 86 2.59 45.60 24.10
N PHE A 87 1.78 45.40 23.06
CA PHE A 87 1.11 46.47 22.31
C PHE A 87 -0.35 46.64 22.74
N ARG A 88 -0.57 46.63 24.07
CA ARG A 88 -1.92 46.66 24.64
C ARG A 88 -2.75 47.86 24.15
N GLU A 89 -2.14 49.01 24.00
CA GLU A 89 -2.87 50.22 23.57
C GLU A 89 -3.34 50.15 22.10
N TYR A 90 -2.70 49.32 21.27
CA TYR A 90 -3.06 49.15 19.85
C TYR A 90 -4.13 48.08 19.63
N PHE A 91 -4.06 46.97 20.38
CA PHE A 91 -4.96 45.82 20.21
C PHE A 91 -6.19 45.85 21.12
N PHE A 92 -6.17 46.67 22.18
CA PHE A 92 -7.24 46.78 23.14
C PHE A 92 -7.88 48.16 22.97
N GLY A 93 -8.96 48.21 22.19
CA GLY A 93 -9.90 49.33 22.25
C GLY A 93 -10.64 49.33 23.60
N ASN A 94 -11.97 49.50 23.60
CA ASN A 94 -12.79 49.54 24.83
C ASN A 94 -13.03 48.17 25.53
N GLN A 95 -12.38 47.08 25.09
CA GLN A 95 -12.64 45.73 25.61
C GLN A 95 -11.66 45.29 26.70
N LEU A 96 -12.12 44.38 27.58
CA LEU A 96 -11.33 43.82 28.67
C LEU A 96 -10.16 42.98 28.14
N LEU A 97 -9.05 43.00 28.87
CA LEU A 97 -7.80 42.36 28.45
C LEU A 97 -7.99 40.85 28.17
N VAL A 98 -8.80 40.21 29.00
CA VAL A 98 -9.04 38.76 28.95
C VAL A 98 -9.80 38.34 27.68
N GLU A 99 -10.79 39.13 27.24
CA GLU A 99 -11.62 38.79 26.07
C GLU A 99 -10.82 38.78 24.77
N ASN A 100 -9.94 39.77 24.59
CA ASN A 100 -9.08 39.86 23.42
C ASN A 100 -8.05 38.72 23.38
N LEU A 101 -7.46 38.34 24.51
CA LEU A 101 -6.54 37.20 24.56
C LEU A 101 -7.23 35.89 24.18
N ILE A 102 -8.45 35.66 24.66
CA ILE A 102 -9.24 34.48 24.31
C ILE A 102 -9.54 34.48 22.81
N MET A 103 -9.99 35.61 22.26
CA MET A 103 -10.32 35.73 20.83
C MET A 103 -9.13 35.47 19.90
N TYR A 104 -7.96 36.05 20.18
CA TYR A 104 -6.77 35.84 19.35
C TYR A 104 -6.21 34.41 19.49
N THR A 105 -6.27 33.84 20.68
CA THR A 105 -5.87 32.45 20.91
C THR A 105 -6.78 31.49 20.13
N LEU A 106 -8.10 31.68 20.24
CA LEU A 106 -9.08 30.86 19.54
C LEU A 106 -8.90 30.96 18.02
N ARG A 107 -8.70 32.17 17.48
CA ARG A 107 -8.44 32.40 16.05
C ARG A 107 -7.21 31.63 15.56
N ASN A 108 -6.09 31.72 16.28
CA ASN A 108 -4.87 30.99 15.95
C ASN A 108 -5.11 29.47 15.98
N ILE A 109 -5.78 28.96 17.03
CA ILE A 109 -6.10 27.53 17.14
C ILE A 109 -7.01 27.07 15.99
N THR A 110 -8.03 27.85 15.61
CA THR A 110 -8.94 27.48 14.51
C THR A 110 -8.23 27.43 13.17
N LEU A 111 -7.39 28.43 12.85
CA LEU A 111 -6.58 28.41 11.62
C LEU A 111 -5.57 27.25 11.60
N GLY A 112 -4.97 26.97 12.76
CA GLY A 112 -4.11 25.82 12.97
C GLY A 112 -4.83 24.49 12.77
N ALA A 113 -6.03 24.34 13.32
CA ALA A 113 -6.86 23.15 13.19
C ALA A 113 -7.27 22.89 11.74
N ILE A 114 -7.53 23.95 10.96
CA ILE A 114 -7.84 23.83 9.53
C ILE A 114 -6.62 23.40 8.72
N SER A 115 -5.43 23.81 9.14
CA SER A 115 -4.18 23.29 8.56
C SER A 115 -3.98 21.81 8.88
N PHE A 116 -4.28 21.39 10.12
CA PHE A 116 -4.33 19.97 10.49
C PHE A 116 -5.36 19.18 9.68
N PHE A 117 -6.52 19.78 9.42
CA PHE A 117 -7.53 19.18 8.56
C PHE A 117 -7.01 19.00 7.12
N GLY A 118 -6.31 19.99 6.57
CA GLY A 118 -5.64 19.88 5.26
C GLY A 118 -4.61 18.76 5.20
N LEU A 119 -3.82 18.60 6.26
CA LEU A 119 -2.87 17.49 6.42
C LEU A 119 -3.60 16.14 6.38
N ALA A 120 -4.73 16.02 7.09
CA ALA A 120 -5.47 14.76 7.21
C ALA A 120 -6.13 14.34 5.90
N VAL A 121 -6.72 15.29 5.18
CA VAL A 121 -7.34 15.00 3.88
C VAL A 121 -6.28 14.54 2.86
N ALA A 122 -5.10 15.16 2.86
CA ALA A 122 -4.00 14.76 1.98
C ALA A 122 -3.53 13.32 2.25
N GLU A 123 -3.34 12.96 3.52
CA GLU A 123 -2.90 11.61 3.92
C GLU A 123 -3.96 10.56 3.57
N ILE A 124 -5.26 10.84 3.82
CA ILE A 124 -6.35 9.90 3.49
C ILE A 124 -6.39 9.61 1.99
N LEU A 125 -6.28 10.63 1.13
CA LEU A 125 -6.29 10.43 -0.32
C LEU A 125 -5.06 9.66 -0.81
N MET A 126 -3.91 9.87 -0.18
CA MET A 126 -2.69 9.13 -0.50
C MET A 126 -2.81 7.66 -0.08
N LEU A 127 -3.37 7.39 1.10
CA LEU A 127 -3.64 6.05 1.60
C LEU A 127 -4.65 5.31 0.73
N GLU A 128 -5.74 5.96 0.33
CA GLU A 128 -6.76 5.38 -0.54
C GLU A 128 -6.16 4.95 -1.89
N LYS A 129 -5.36 5.82 -2.52
CA LYS A 129 -4.65 5.50 -3.76
C LYS A 129 -3.71 4.30 -3.58
N ASN A 130 -2.94 4.29 -2.50
CA ASN A 130 -2.00 3.19 -2.23
C ASN A 130 -2.74 1.87 -1.98
N ASN A 131 -3.88 1.93 -1.30
CA ASN A 131 -4.71 0.76 -1.03
C ASN A 131 -5.34 0.18 -2.31
N ALA A 132 -5.81 1.04 -3.23
CA ALA A 132 -6.33 0.62 -4.52
C ALA A 132 -5.27 -0.13 -5.34
N VAL A 133 -4.06 0.43 -5.43
CA VAL A 133 -2.92 -0.21 -6.13
C VAL A 133 -2.52 -1.53 -5.47
N LEU A 134 -2.53 -1.59 -4.13
CA LEU A 134 -2.19 -2.81 -3.41
C LEU A 134 -3.24 -3.90 -3.63
N SER A 135 -4.53 -3.55 -3.58
CA SER A 135 -5.63 -4.46 -3.84
C SER A 135 -5.55 -5.05 -5.26
N GLU A 136 -5.25 -4.23 -6.26
CA GLU A 136 -5.08 -4.70 -7.64
C GLU A 136 -3.91 -5.68 -7.76
N LYS A 137 -2.77 -5.39 -7.11
CA LYS A 137 -1.63 -6.31 -7.08
C LYS A 137 -1.98 -7.63 -6.43
N VAL A 138 -2.71 -7.62 -5.32
CA VAL A 138 -3.13 -8.85 -4.63
C VAL A 138 -4.03 -9.70 -5.53
N ASN A 139 -5.00 -9.09 -6.23
CA ASN A 139 -5.88 -9.81 -7.16
C ASN A 139 -5.09 -10.43 -8.33
N LEU A 140 -4.11 -9.70 -8.87
CA LEU A 140 -3.21 -10.23 -9.90
C LEU A 140 -2.36 -11.40 -9.38
N PHE A 141 -1.86 -11.31 -8.14
CA PHE A 141 -1.14 -12.42 -7.54
C PHE A 141 -2.03 -13.66 -7.34
N GLU A 142 -3.27 -13.47 -6.89
CA GLU A 142 -4.22 -14.57 -6.67
C GLU A 142 -4.60 -15.27 -7.98
N THR A 143 -4.84 -14.51 -9.04
CA THR A 143 -5.13 -15.06 -10.38
C THR A 143 -3.94 -15.84 -10.94
N VAL A 144 -2.72 -15.29 -10.86
CA VAL A 144 -1.50 -16.00 -11.28
C VAL A 144 -1.29 -17.29 -10.48
N LEU A 145 -1.57 -17.26 -9.17
CA LEU A 145 -1.43 -18.42 -8.31
C LEU A 145 -2.47 -19.50 -8.61
N HIS A 146 -3.71 -19.09 -8.93
CA HIS A 146 -4.76 -20.00 -9.38
C HIS A 146 -4.40 -20.69 -10.71
N ASP A 147 -3.92 -19.92 -11.69
CA ASP A 147 -3.51 -20.44 -12.99
C ASP A 147 -2.31 -21.39 -12.86
N ALA A 148 -1.31 -21.04 -12.04
CA ALA A 148 -0.16 -21.90 -11.77
C ALA A 148 -0.57 -23.22 -11.11
N ASN A 149 -1.51 -23.19 -10.16
CA ASN A 149 -2.04 -24.41 -9.52
C ASN A 149 -2.78 -25.29 -10.54
N LYS A 150 -3.58 -24.68 -11.42
CA LYS A 150 -4.29 -25.41 -12.48
C LYS A 150 -3.33 -26.04 -13.48
N GLU A 151 -2.27 -25.32 -13.88
CA GLU A 151 -1.24 -25.85 -14.77
C GLU A 151 -0.47 -27.00 -14.12
N ALA A 152 -0.14 -26.88 -12.82
CA ALA A 152 0.48 -27.95 -12.06
C ALA A 152 -0.41 -29.20 -11.99
N GLU A 153 -1.71 -29.03 -11.73
CA GLU A 153 -2.67 -30.14 -11.69
C GLU A 153 -2.78 -30.84 -13.06
N LEU A 154 -2.79 -30.07 -14.15
CA LEU A 154 -2.79 -30.62 -15.51
C LEU A 154 -1.52 -31.41 -15.80
N LYS A 155 -0.34 -30.88 -15.44
CA LYS A 155 0.94 -31.59 -15.60
C LYS A 155 0.99 -32.87 -14.77
N MET A 156 0.41 -32.88 -13.57
CA MET A 156 0.31 -34.08 -12.75
C MET A 156 -0.59 -35.13 -13.41
N LYS A 157 -1.76 -34.75 -13.92
CA LYS A 157 -2.66 -35.65 -14.65
C LYS A 157 -2.03 -36.19 -15.93
N GLU A 158 -1.29 -35.36 -16.66
CA GLU A 158 -0.57 -35.79 -17.86
C GLU A 158 0.56 -36.78 -17.52
N ALA A 159 1.30 -36.54 -16.44
CA ALA A 159 2.30 -37.49 -15.94
C ALA A 159 1.68 -38.82 -15.50
N GLU A 160 0.51 -38.79 -14.84
CA GLU A 160 -0.24 -39.99 -14.44
C GLU A 160 -0.71 -40.80 -15.64
N LEU A 161 -1.31 -40.15 -16.65
CA LEU A 161 -1.72 -40.80 -17.90
C LEU A 161 -0.53 -41.42 -18.66
N ASN A 162 0.61 -40.72 -18.70
CA ASN A 162 1.81 -41.24 -19.34
C ASN A 162 2.38 -42.44 -18.57
N ALA A 163 2.35 -42.42 -17.25
CA ALA A 163 2.75 -43.55 -16.43
C ALA A 163 1.83 -44.76 -16.65
N GLU A 164 0.52 -44.56 -16.67
CA GLU A 164 -0.46 -45.62 -16.95
C GLU A 164 -0.25 -46.23 -18.34
N LYS A 165 0.03 -45.39 -19.34
CA LYS A 165 0.36 -45.85 -20.70
C LYS A 165 1.62 -46.72 -20.72
N ILE A 166 2.69 -46.30 -20.04
CA ILE A 166 3.93 -47.08 -19.96
C ILE A 166 3.69 -48.44 -19.29
N VAL A 167 2.91 -48.47 -18.20
CA VAL A 167 2.57 -49.72 -17.52
C VAL A 167 1.77 -50.65 -18.43
N ASN A 168 0.77 -50.11 -19.14
CA ASN A 168 -0.07 -50.90 -20.03
C ASN A 168 0.74 -51.45 -21.23
N ASP A 169 1.60 -50.63 -21.83
CA ASP A 169 2.50 -51.04 -22.91
C ASP A 169 3.43 -52.18 -22.43
N ALA A 170 3.98 -52.07 -21.21
CA ALA A 170 4.82 -53.10 -20.60
C ALA A 170 4.02 -54.39 -20.29
N GLU A 171 2.76 -54.30 -19.88
CA GLU A 171 1.89 -55.47 -19.68
C GLU A 171 1.59 -56.21 -20.98
N ILE A 172 1.33 -55.47 -22.06
CA ILE A 172 1.10 -56.03 -23.40
C ILE A 172 2.37 -56.77 -23.87
N GLU A 173 3.54 -56.13 -23.76
CA GLU A 173 4.81 -56.72 -24.15
C GLU A 173 5.13 -57.98 -23.31
N ALA A 174 4.89 -57.94 -22.00
CA ALA A 174 5.06 -59.10 -21.12
C ALA A 174 4.16 -60.27 -21.52
N LYS A 175 2.90 -59.99 -21.88
CA LYS A 175 1.97 -61.01 -22.40
C LYS A 175 2.47 -61.62 -23.70
N GLU A 176 2.98 -60.81 -24.63
CA GLU A 176 3.56 -61.33 -25.87
C GLU A 176 4.76 -62.25 -25.62
N VAL A 177 5.65 -61.86 -24.71
CA VAL A 177 6.82 -62.67 -24.33
C VAL A 177 6.38 -63.99 -23.69
N LEU A 178 5.36 -63.96 -22.83
CA LEU A 178 4.76 -65.17 -22.23
C LEU A 178 4.19 -66.11 -23.30
N MET A 179 3.40 -65.60 -24.25
CA MET A 179 2.86 -66.40 -25.34
C MET A 179 3.95 -67.01 -26.23
N LYS A 180 4.99 -66.23 -26.56
CA LYS A 180 6.16 -66.73 -27.32
C LYS A 180 6.89 -67.84 -26.55
N LYS A 181 7.10 -67.68 -25.24
CA LYS A 181 7.71 -68.70 -24.38
C LYS A 181 6.89 -69.99 -24.38
N GLU A 182 5.57 -69.91 -24.20
CA GLU A 182 4.70 -71.09 -24.20
C GLU A 182 4.74 -71.83 -25.53
N ARG A 183 4.73 -71.10 -26.65
CA ARG A 183 4.87 -71.66 -27.99
C ARG A 183 6.20 -72.40 -28.16
N ILE A 184 7.32 -71.76 -27.80
CA ILE A 184 8.65 -72.38 -27.87
C ILE A 184 8.73 -73.64 -27.00
N GLN A 185 8.17 -73.62 -25.79
CA GLN A 185 8.16 -74.81 -24.93
C GLN A 185 7.38 -75.98 -25.55
N LYS A 186 6.28 -75.70 -26.24
CA LYS A 186 5.51 -76.72 -26.95
C LYS A 186 6.33 -77.30 -28.11
N GLU A 187 6.89 -76.43 -28.96
CA GLU A 187 7.75 -76.82 -30.08
C GLU A 187 8.97 -77.65 -29.59
N LEU A 188 9.58 -77.28 -28.46
CA LEU A 188 10.72 -78.00 -27.88
C LEU A 188 10.31 -79.39 -27.35
N LYS A 189 9.14 -79.50 -26.70
CA LYS A 189 8.60 -80.80 -26.25
C LYS A 189 8.34 -81.73 -27.44
N ASP A 190 7.78 -81.20 -28.51
CA ASP A 190 7.53 -81.94 -29.74
C ASP A 190 8.85 -82.39 -30.39
N PHE A 191 9.86 -81.51 -30.45
CA PHE A 191 11.20 -81.85 -30.93
C PHE A 191 11.86 -82.97 -30.12
N ILE A 192 11.87 -82.87 -28.79
CA ILE A 192 12.43 -83.91 -27.90
C ILE A 192 11.72 -85.25 -28.09
N ARG A 193 10.41 -85.24 -28.31
CA ARG A 193 9.63 -86.46 -28.57
C ARG A 193 10.04 -87.11 -29.90
N ILE A 194 10.19 -86.31 -30.96
CA ILE A 194 10.64 -86.79 -32.28
C ILE A 194 12.04 -87.39 -32.17
N GLU A 195 12.98 -86.70 -31.53
CA GLU A 195 14.35 -87.20 -31.27
C GLU A 195 14.35 -88.54 -30.53
N LYS A 196 13.54 -88.68 -29.46
CA LYS A 196 13.41 -89.95 -28.73
C LYS A 196 12.86 -91.08 -29.60
N GLU A 197 11.88 -90.80 -30.45
CA GLU A 197 11.36 -91.77 -31.42
C GLU A 197 12.42 -92.16 -32.45
N LEU A 198 13.26 -91.21 -32.87
CA LEU A 198 14.36 -91.42 -33.81
C LEU A 198 15.46 -92.30 -33.21
N ILE A 199 15.89 -92.03 -31.98
CA ILE A 199 16.87 -92.85 -31.25
C ILE A 199 16.34 -94.28 -31.07
N ARG A 200 15.08 -94.46 -30.67
CA ARG A 200 14.45 -95.79 -30.56
C ARG A 200 14.41 -96.57 -31.87
N LYS A 201 14.33 -95.88 -33.01
CA LYS A 201 14.42 -96.54 -34.32
C LYS A 201 15.84 -97.00 -34.65
N TYR A 202 16.86 -96.28 -34.19
CA TYR A 202 18.26 -96.66 -34.37
C TYR A 202 18.75 -97.73 -33.38
N GLU A 203 18.19 -97.82 -32.16
CA GLU A 203 18.53 -98.87 -31.18
C GLU A 203 17.94 -100.25 -31.52
N ASN A 204 16.93 -100.31 -32.40
CA ASN A 204 16.28 -101.55 -32.83
C ASN A 204 16.83 -102.10 -34.17
N LEU A 205 17.99 -101.60 -34.61
CA LEU A 205 18.77 -102.04 -35.78
C LEU A 205 20.02 -102.79 -35.31
#